data_AF-A0A940UKQ5-F1
#
_entry.id   AF-A0A940UKQ5-F1
#
_cell.length_a   1.000
_cell.length_b   1.000
_cell.length_c   1.000
_cell.angle_alpha   90.00
_cell.angle_beta   90.00
_cell.angle_gamma   90.00
#
_symmetry.space_group_name_H-M   'P 1'
#
loop_
_entity.id
_entity.type
_entity.pdbx_description
1 polymer ?
#
loop_
_entity_poly.entity_id
_entity_poly.type
_entity_poly.pdbx_seq_one_letter_code
_entity_poly.pdbx_strand_id
1 'polypeptide(L)'
;KTRELLEKYHPISTPHLLRYAILGKIERGEDVIADIHGRQQVKDDVVRALLSGTHPYLVSEEGTGKTRLARSITRLLLPVPKIKGCPYNDDPKWPKERLCPR
;
A
#
# COMPACT_ATOMS: atom_id res chain seq x y z
N LYS A 1 -4.95 -18.66 -19.13
CA LYS A 1 -5.12 -17.24 -18.74
C LYS A 1 -4.22 -16.83 -17.57
N THR A 2 -4.31 -17.45 -16.39
CA THR A 2 -3.47 -17.09 -15.21
C THR A 2 -1.96 -17.22 -15.45
N ARG A 3 -1.53 -18.31 -16.10
CA ARG A 3 -0.11 -18.54 -16.43
C ARG A 3 0.46 -17.47 -17.36
N GLU A 4 -0.30 -17.08 -18.39
CA GLU A 4 0.10 -16.03 -19.33
C GLU A 4 0.17 -14.63 -18.67
N LEU A 5 -0.77 -14.32 -17.76
CA LEU A 5 -0.72 -13.09 -16.97
C LEU A 5 0.51 -13.05 -16.06
N LEU A 6 0.88 -14.20 -15.48
CA LEU A 6 2.07 -14.32 -14.63
C LEU A 6 3.37 -14.17 -15.44
N GLU A 7 3.41 -14.59 -16.71
CA GLU A 7 4.58 -14.38 -17.57
C GLU A 7 4.84 -12.88 -17.84
N LYS A 8 3.78 -12.09 -18.01
CA LYS A 8 3.88 -10.64 -18.24
C LYS A 8 4.07 -9.82 -16.95
N TYR A 9 3.87 -10.44 -15.79
CA TYR A 9 3.95 -9.78 -14.49
C TYR A 9 5.40 -9.53 -14.06
N HIS A 10 5.64 -8.32 -13.56
CA HIS A 10 6.89 -7.92 -12.93
C HIS A 10 6.61 -7.47 -11.50
N PRO A 11 7.41 -7.91 -10.50
CA PRO A 11 7.26 -7.45 -9.12
C PRO A 11 7.36 -5.93 -9.02
N ILE A 12 6.38 -5.33 -8.32
CA ILE A 12 6.36 -3.90 -8.01
C ILE A 12 6.45 -3.76 -6.48
N SER A 13 7.26 -2.82 -5.99
CA SER A 13 7.36 -2.60 -4.56
C SER A 13 6.11 -1.94 -3.99
N THR A 14 5.79 -2.24 -2.72
CA THR A 14 4.63 -1.67 -2.02
C THR A 14 4.59 -0.14 -2.09
N PRO A 15 5.70 0.62 -1.91
CA PRO A 15 5.69 2.06 -2.08
C PRO A 15 5.27 2.52 -3.48
N HIS A 16 5.68 1.82 -4.55
CA HIS A 16 5.30 2.17 -5.93
C HIS A 16 3.81 1.92 -6.18
N LEU A 17 3.28 0.79 -5.71
CA LEU A 17 1.84 0.51 -5.79
C LEU A 17 1.01 1.56 -5.08
N LEU A 18 1.46 1.96 -3.89
CA LEU A 18 0.80 2.99 -3.10
C LEU A 18 0.85 4.36 -3.80
N ARG A 19 2.01 4.74 -4.36
CA ARG A 19 2.16 5.95 -5.18
C ARG A 19 1.18 5.96 -6.35
N TYR A 20 1.11 4.86 -7.09
CA TYR A 20 0.19 4.71 -8.23
C TYR A 20 -1.27 4.88 -7.81
N ALA A 21 -1.69 4.21 -6.73
CA ALA A 21 -3.06 4.31 -6.23
C ALA A 21 -3.42 5.73 -5.75
N ILE A 22 -2.50 6.39 -5.04
CA ILE A 22 -2.68 7.77 -4.57
C ILE A 22 -2.80 8.74 -5.74
N LEU A 23 -1.88 8.69 -6.70
CA LEU A 23 -1.90 9.57 -7.88
C LEU A 23 -3.20 9.39 -8.68
N GLY A 24 -3.63 8.14 -8.90
CA GLY A 24 -4.88 7.88 -9.60
C GLY A 24 -6.10 8.48 -8.89
N LYS A 25 -6.14 8.47 -7.55
CA LYS A 25 -7.21 9.15 -6.80
C LYS A 25 -7.16 10.66 -6.95
N ILE A 26 -5.97 11.26 -6.88
CA ILE A 26 -5.76 12.70 -7.07
C ILE A 26 -6.22 13.14 -8.45
N GLU A 27 -5.86 12.40 -9.51
CA GLU A 27 -6.29 12.68 -10.89
C GLU A 27 -7.82 12.66 -11.06
N ARG A 28 -8.51 11.80 -10.29
CA ARG A 28 -9.98 11.72 -10.29
C ARG A 28 -10.66 12.73 -9.34
N GLY A 29 -9.89 13.54 -8.60
CA GLY A 29 -10.44 14.44 -7.59
C GLY A 29 -11.05 13.72 -6.38
N GLU A 30 -10.66 12.47 -6.14
CA GLU A 30 -11.15 11.66 -5.03
C GLU A 30 -10.33 11.88 -3.74
N ASP A 31 -10.99 11.83 -2.59
CA ASP A 31 -10.29 11.81 -1.31
C ASP A 31 -9.45 10.52 -1.16
N VAL A 32 -8.14 10.71 -0.98
CA VAL A 32 -7.20 9.61 -0.81
C VAL A 32 -7.52 8.80 0.43
N ILE A 33 -7.84 9.46 1.55
CA ILE A 33 -8.06 8.85 2.86
C ILE A 33 -9.49 9.17 3.35
N ALA A 34 -10.47 8.73 2.56
CA ALA A 34 -11.88 9.02 2.77
C ALA A 34 -12.47 8.46 4.09
N ASP A 35 -11.89 7.41 4.65
CA ASP A 35 -12.38 6.80 5.89
C ASP A 35 -12.12 7.63 7.15
N ILE A 36 -11.34 8.72 7.02
CA ILE A 36 -10.97 9.61 8.11
C ILE A 36 -11.65 10.96 7.89
N HIS A 37 -12.63 11.25 8.75
CA HIS A 37 -13.30 12.55 8.76
C HIS A 37 -12.42 13.59 9.45
N GLY A 38 -12.32 14.79 8.85
CA GLY A 38 -11.48 15.87 9.34
C GLY A 38 -9.98 15.58 9.24
N ARG A 39 -9.15 16.27 10.04
CA ARG A 39 -7.69 16.12 10.09
C ARG A 39 -7.00 16.29 8.73
N GLN A 40 -7.45 17.26 7.93
CA GLN A 40 -6.98 17.45 6.56
C GLN A 40 -5.45 17.59 6.49
N GLN A 41 -4.85 18.40 7.35
CA GLN A 41 -3.40 18.57 7.41
C GLN A 41 -2.65 17.24 7.60
N VAL A 42 -3.11 16.39 8.53
CA VAL A 42 -2.49 15.07 8.79
C VAL A 42 -2.64 14.15 7.57
N LYS A 43 -3.80 14.18 6.91
CA LYS A 43 -4.03 13.41 5.68
C LYS A 43 -3.06 13.85 4.59
N ASP A 44 -2.91 15.16 4.39
CA ASP A 44 -2.01 15.73 3.38
C ASP A 44 -0.54 15.43 3.68
N ASP A 45 -0.13 15.50 4.95
CA ASP A 45 1.25 15.19 5.39
C ASP A 45 1.58 13.71 5.13
N VAL A 46 0.66 12.81 5.45
CA VAL A 46 0.80 11.38 5.15
C VAL A 46 0.86 11.15 3.65
N VAL A 47 -0.04 11.74 2.87
CA VAL A 47 -0.03 11.61 1.40
C VAL A 47 1.29 12.11 0.82
N ARG A 48 1.80 13.27 1.27
CA ARG A 48 3.11 13.79 0.86
C ARG A 48 4.25 12.83 1.19
N ALA A 49 4.28 12.28 2.39
CA ALA A 49 5.30 11.32 2.81
C ALA A 49 5.26 10.01 1.99
N LEU A 50 4.07 9.51 1.66
CA LEU A 50 3.92 8.31 0.85
C LEU A 50 4.30 8.56 -0.62
N LEU A 51 3.96 9.72 -1.16
CA LEU A 51 4.33 10.13 -2.52
C LEU A 51 5.83 10.34 -2.70
N SER A 52 6.55 10.74 -1.64
CA SER A 52 8.01 10.86 -1.64
C SER A 52 8.74 9.52 -1.48
N GLY A 53 8.00 8.41 -1.28
CA GLY A 53 8.58 7.09 -1.06
C GLY A 53 9.15 6.89 0.35
N THR A 54 8.81 7.77 1.30
CA THR A 54 9.25 7.66 2.70
C THR A 54 8.30 6.82 3.54
N HIS A 55 8.76 6.41 4.73
CA HIS A 55 7.98 5.62 5.69
C HIS A 55 7.55 6.51 6.86
N PRO A 56 6.31 7.03 6.87
CA PRO A 56 5.86 7.93 7.93
C PRO A 56 5.70 7.20 9.26
N TYR A 57 6.11 7.86 10.34
CA TYR A 57 5.87 7.41 11.72
C TYR A 57 4.75 8.25 12.36
N LEU A 58 3.70 7.60 12.84
CA LEU A 58 2.50 8.26 13.36
C LEU A 58 2.60 8.45 14.88
N VAL A 59 2.83 9.69 15.33
CA VAL A 59 2.88 10.06 16.75
C VAL A 59 1.61 10.81 17.14
N SER A 60 0.98 10.42 18.25
CA SER A 60 -0.17 11.13 18.86
C SER A 60 -0.59 10.44 20.16
N GLU A 61 -1.52 11.06 20.89
CA GLU A 61 -2.19 10.49 22.07
C GLU A 61 -3.03 9.24 21.75
N GLU A 62 -3.32 8.41 22.75
CA GLU A 62 -4.23 7.27 22.60
C GLU A 62 -5.65 7.72 22.15
N GLY A 63 -6.37 6.84 21.44
CA GLY A 63 -7.73 7.14 20.96
C GLY A 63 -7.82 8.08 19.75
N THR A 64 -6.70 8.63 19.27
CA THR A 64 -6.68 9.59 18.15
C THR A 64 -6.79 8.97 16.75
N GLY A 65 -6.99 7.65 16.64
CA GLY A 65 -7.26 6.99 15.35
C GLY A 65 -6.04 6.64 14.49
N LYS A 66 -4.81 6.59 15.04
CA LYS A 66 -3.60 6.13 14.33
C LYS A 66 -3.79 4.81 13.57
N THR A 67 -4.36 3.81 14.25
CA THR A 67 -4.61 2.49 13.66
C THR A 67 -5.66 2.55 12.54
N ARG A 68 -6.66 3.44 12.67
CA ARG A 68 -7.66 3.66 11.62
C ARG A 68 -7.03 4.30 10.39
N LEU A 69 -6.15 5.28 10.57
CA LEU A 69 -5.39 5.92 9.50
C LEU A 69 -4.49 4.90 8.78
N ALA A 70 -3.72 4.10 9.52
CA ALA A 70 -2.89 3.03 8.95
C ALA A 70 -3.73 2.04 8.12
N ARG A 71 -4.89 1.60 8.63
CA ARG A 71 -5.81 0.73 7.90
C ARG A 71 -6.40 1.38 6.64
N SER A 72 -6.63 2.69 6.65
CA SER A 72 -7.11 3.39 5.45
C SER A 72 -6.04 3.43 4.37
N ILE A 73 -4.76 3.63 4.74
CA ILE A 73 -3.63 3.55 3.81
C ILE A 73 -3.53 2.14 3.19
N THR A 74 -3.68 1.07 3.99
CA THR A 74 -3.61 -0.30 3.45
C THR A 74 -4.72 -0.62 2.45
N ARG A 75 -5.87 0.06 2.52
CA ARG A 75 -6.96 -0.09 1.55
C ARG A 75 -6.64 0.49 0.17
N LEU A 76 -5.58 1.28 0.04
CA LEU A 76 -5.09 1.78 -1.25
C LEU A 76 -4.26 0.75 -2.00
N LEU A 77 -3.79 -0.31 -1.32
CA LEU A 77 -2.97 -1.32 -1.95
C LEU A 77 -3.79 -2.16 -2.92
N LEU A 78 -3.30 -2.24 -4.16
CA LEU A 78 -3.89 -3.08 -5.19
C LEU A 78 -3.57 -4.55 -4.93
N PRO A 79 -4.45 -5.48 -5.32
CA PRO A 79 -4.16 -6.91 -5.24
C PRO A 79 -2.94 -7.25 -6.11
N VAL A 80 -2.03 -8.06 -5.57
CA VAL A 80 -0.85 -8.57 -6.26
C VAL A 80 -0.85 -10.10 -6.28
N PRO A 81 -0.19 -10.75 -7.27
CA PRO A 81 0.05 -12.17 -7.23
C PRO A 81 0.78 -12.58 -5.95
N LYS A 82 0.32 -13.66 -5.33
CA LYS A 82 0.96 -14.21 -4.15
C LYS A 82 1.00 -15.73 -4.20
N ILE A 83 2.00 -16.30 -3.55
CA ILE A 83 2.10 -17.75 -3.38
C ILE A 83 0.98 -18.20 -2.42
N LYS A 84 0.17 -19.16 -2.88
CA LYS A 84 -0.93 -19.72 -2.09
C LYS A 84 -0.39 -20.35 -0.80
N GLY A 85 -0.98 -19.98 0.33
CA GLY A 85 -0.60 -20.48 1.65
C GLY A 85 0.65 -19.83 2.26
N CYS A 86 1.30 -18.89 1.56
CA CYS A 86 2.40 -18.13 2.17
C CYS A 86 1.85 -17.13 3.20
N PRO A 87 2.32 -17.16 4.47
CA PRO A 87 1.86 -16.24 5.52
C PRO A 87 2.23 -14.78 5.25
N TYR A 88 3.31 -14.54 4.51
CA TYR A 88 3.81 -13.20 4.18
C TYR A 88 3.35 -12.70 2.81
N ASN A 89 2.56 -13.49 2.08
CA ASN A 89 2.12 -13.20 0.71
C ASN A 89 3.29 -12.99 -0.27
N ASP A 90 4.31 -13.85 -0.22
CA ASP A 90 5.48 -13.76 -1.10
C ASP A 90 5.10 -13.69 -2.57
N ASP A 91 5.88 -12.92 -3.33
CA ASP A 91 5.72 -12.79 -4.76
C ASP A 91 6.25 -14.06 -5.47
N PRO A 92 5.47 -14.66 -6.39
CA PRO A 92 5.86 -15.86 -7.13
C PRO A 92 7.08 -15.67 -8.06
N LYS A 93 7.44 -14.43 -8.42
CA LYS A 93 8.61 -14.09 -9.26
C LYS A 93 9.82 -13.66 -8.42
N TRP A 94 9.76 -13.65 -7.10
CA TRP A 94 10.95 -13.40 -6.27
C TRP A 94 11.96 -14.55 -6.36
N PRO A 95 13.27 -14.23 -6.23
CA PRO A 95 14.30 -15.25 -6.14
C PRO A 95 14.16 -16.03 -4.82
N LYS A 96 14.65 -17.28 -4.78
CA LYS A 96 14.39 -18.23 -3.68
C LYS A 96 14.86 -17.70 -2.32
N GLU A 97 15.92 -16.90 -2.30
CA GLU A 97 16.54 -16.36 -1.09
C GLU A 97 15.65 -15.29 -0.42
N ARG A 98 14.66 -14.75 -1.15
CA ARG A 98 13.67 -13.79 -0.64
C ARG A 98 12.34 -14.43 -0.26
N LEU A 99 12.13 -15.69 -0.61
CA LEU A 99 10.92 -16.40 -0.22
C LEU A 99 10.98 -16.73 1.26
N CYS A 100 9.82 -16.76 1.91
CA CYS A 100 9.73 -17.19 3.28
C CYS A 100 10.35 -18.60 3.44
N PRO A 101 11.08 -18.87 4.54
CA PRO A 101 11.52 -20.23 4.82
C PRO A 101 10.28 -21.14 4.86
N ARG A 102 10.33 -22.23 4.09
CA ARG A 102 9.27 -23.24 4.03
C ARG A 102 9.77 -24.55 4.57
#